data_AF-A0A1I4A3E7-F1
#
_entry.id   AF-A0A1I4A3E7-F1
#
_cell.length_a   1.000
_cell.length_b   1.000
_cell.length_c   1.000
_cell.angle_alpha   90.00
_cell.angle_beta   90.00
_cell.angle_gamma   90.00
#
_symmetry.space_group_name_H-M   'P 1'
#
loop_
_entity.id
_entity.type
_entity.pdbx_description
1 polymer ?
#
loop_
_entity_poly.entity_id
_entity_poly.type
_entity_poly.pdbx_seq_one_letter_code
_entity_poly.pdbx_strand_id
1 'polypeptide(L)'
;MKILISILLTCSIITTGLLVIVPQAMATTTVEVYKSPTCGCCSKWVDHMRDHGFNVVTKDVGNKEIRKKVGMSETLGSCHTALVNGYVMEGHIPAPDIIRFLKEKPDALGLAVPDMPHGSPGMEGRRSDPYNVLKVNAPGDTRRDAEIYNRYDPYAKKSVTPAPASAPETKTDPAGVSSIMRLNN
;
A
#
# COMPACT_ATOMS: atom_id res chain seq x y z
N MET A 1 62.26 13.90 50.22
CA MET A 1 61.59 13.87 51.54
C MET A 1 60.91 15.22 51.75
N LYS A 2 59.60 15.20 52.06
CA LYS A 2 58.68 16.31 52.45
C LYS A 2 57.97 17.10 51.33
N ILE A 3 56.71 16.69 51.16
CA ILE A 3 55.53 17.31 50.55
C ILE A 3 55.25 18.67 51.21
N LEU A 4 54.82 19.67 50.44
CA LEU A 4 53.86 20.68 50.91
C LEU A 4 52.88 21.06 49.79
N ILE A 5 51.62 20.75 50.07
CA ILE A 5 50.40 20.97 49.29
C ILE A 5 50.13 22.48 49.21
N SER A 6 49.77 23.00 48.03
CA SER A 6 49.23 24.35 47.90
C SER A 6 48.04 24.36 46.92
N ILE A 7 46.87 24.29 47.55
CA ILE A 7 45.62 24.98 47.24
C ILE A 7 45.12 24.87 45.79
N LEU A 8 44.22 23.91 45.61
CA LEU A 8 43.26 23.81 44.52
C LEU A 8 42.39 25.09 44.48
N LEU A 9 42.54 25.88 43.43
CA LEU A 9 41.45 26.74 42.91
C LEU A 9 41.12 26.29 41.50
N THR A 10 40.47 25.13 41.39
CA THR A 10 39.79 24.74 40.16
C THR A 10 38.51 25.55 40.06
N CYS A 11 38.57 26.65 39.29
CA CYS A 11 37.39 27.39 38.85
C CYS A 11 36.59 26.47 37.91
N SER A 12 35.70 25.66 38.49
CA SER A 12 34.81 24.79 37.75
C SER A 12 33.77 25.67 37.05
N ILE A 13 34.05 26.05 35.81
CA ILE A 13 33.06 26.66 34.93
C ILE A 13 32.10 25.54 34.55
N ILE A 14 31.05 25.37 35.35
CA ILE A 14 29.90 24.53 34.99
C ILE A 14 29.13 25.30 33.92
N THR A 15 29.60 25.22 32.67
CA THR A 15 28.83 25.62 31.49
C THR A 15 27.64 24.67 31.39
N THR A 16 26.54 25.05 32.02
CA THR A 16 25.23 24.41 31.85
C THR A 16 24.77 24.77 30.45
N GLY A 17 25.09 23.91 29.48
CA GLY A 17 24.58 24.02 28.12
C GLY A 17 23.07 23.94 28.14
N LEU A 18 22.40 25.07 27.92
CA LEU A 18 20.95 25.13 27.76
C LEU A 18 20.59 24.36 26.48
N LEU A 19 20.09 23.14 26.64
CA LEU A 19 19.60 22.32 25.53
C LEU A 19 18.31 22.97 25.01
N VAL A 20 18.45 23.80 23.97
CA VAL A 20 17.29 24.39 23.28
C VAL A 20 16.63 23.28 22.48
N ILE A 21 15.54 22.73 23.01
CA ILE A 21 14.67 21.83 22.26
C ILE A 21 13.87 22.70 21.28
N VAL A 22 14.33 22.79 20.04
CA VAL A 22 13.56 23.43 18.98
C VAL A 22 12.41 22.49 18.60
N PRO A 23 11.14 22.89 18.77
CA PRO A 23 10.02 22.08 18.31
C PRO A 23 10.11 21.96 16.78
N GLN A 24 10.35 20.75 16.29
CA GLN A 24 10.23 20.42 14.87
C GLN A 24 8.74 20.42 14.54
N ALA A 25 8.28 21.45 13.82
CA ALA A 25 6.93 21.42 13.25
C ALA A 25 6.89 20.27 12.23
N MET A 26 6.21 19.19 12.57
CA MET A 26 5.93 18.10 11.65
C MET A 26 4.92 18.63 10.62
N ALA A 27 5.40 19.12 9.48
CA ALA A 27 4.53 19.54 8.39
C ALA A 27 3.75 18.32 7.89
N THR A 28 2.42 18.34 8.03
CA THR A 28 1.54 17.29 7.50
C THR A 28 1.60 17.30 5.98
N THR A 29 1.90 16.15 5.38
CA THR A 29 1.93 16.01 3.92
C THR A 29 0.56 16.33 3.33
N THR A 30 0.50 17.32 2.44
CA THR A 30 -0.75 17.73 1.80
C THR A 30 -0.99 16.94 0.52
N VAL A 31 -2.21 16.44 0.35
CA VAL A 31 -2.66 15.68 -0.82
C VAL A 31 -3.82 16.44 -1.46
N GLU A 32 -3.67 16.81 -2.73
CA GLU A 32 -4.76 17.41 -3.51
C GLU A 32 -5.50 16.32 -4.28
N VAL A 33 -6.82 16.18 -4.11
CA VAL A 33 -7.61 15.09 -4.69
C VAL A 33 -8.67 15.64 -5.64
N TYR A 34 -8.57 15.26 -6.91
CA TYR A 34 -9.55 15.58 -7.94
C TYR A 34 -10.55 14.44 -8.05
N LYS A 35 -11.84 14.73 -7.81
CA LYS A 35 -12.91 13.73 -7.82
C LYS A 35 -14.23 14.36 -8.27
N SER A 36 -15.20 13.52 -8.64
CA SER A 36 -16.58 13.98 -8.78
C SER A 36 -17.17 14.36 -7.41
N PRO A 37 -17.99 15.42 -7.29
CA PRO A 37 -18.69 15.76 -6.05
C PRO A 37 -19.58 14.63 -5.53
N THR A 38 -20.10 13.79 -6.43
CA THR A 38 -21.06 12.73 -6.10
C THR A 38 -20.42 11.35 -5.95
N CYS A 39 -19.09 11.23 -6.06
CA CYS A 39 -18.39 9.96 -5.93
C CYS A 39 -18.22 9.57 -4.45
N GLY A 40 -19.13 8.74 -3.93
CA GLY A 40 -19.13 8.31 -2.53
C GLY A 40 -17.88 7.51 -2.12
N CYS A 41 -17.38 6.61 -2.97
CA CYS A 41 -16.17 5.84 -2.66
C CYS A 41 -14.91 6.72 -2.64
N CYS A 42 -14.83 7.72 -3.53
CA CYS A 42 -13.75 8.70 -3.53
C CYS A 42 -13.71 9.49 -2.21
N SER A 43 -14.88 9.87 -1.66
CA SER A 43 -14.96 10.54 -0.36
C SER A 43 -14.49 9.63 0.79
N LYS A 44 -14.86 8.34 0.79
CA LYS A 44 -14.35 7.39 1.78
C LYS A 44 -12.83 7.20 1.70
N TRP A 45 -12.27 7.18 0.49
CA TRP A 45 -10.82 7.13 0.31
C TRP A 45 -10.12 8.39 0.85
N VAL A 46 -10.74 9.56 0.66
CA VAL A 46 -10.26 10.82 1.27
C VAL A 46 -10.23 10.72 2.80
N ASP A 47 -11.26 10.15 3.41
CA ASP A 47 -11.30 9.95 4.86
C ASP A 47 -10.22 8.96 5.31
N HIS A 48 -10.02 7.85 4.58
CA HIS A 48 -8.92 6.92 4.81
C HIS A 48 -7.56 7.62 4.79
N MET A 49 -7.33 8.55 3.86
CA MET A 49 -6.08 9.32 3.80
C MET A 49 -5.93 10.26 5.00
N ARG A 50 -7.01 10.93 5.44
CA ARG A 50 -7.00 11.79 6.63
C ARG A 50 -6.70 11.00 7.89
N ASP A 51 -7.29 9.82 8.04
CA ASP A 51 -7.06 8.90 9.17
C ASP A 51 -5.60 8.43 9.24
N HIS A 52 -4.87 8.46 8.12
CA HIS A 52 -3.44 8.17 8.04
C HIS A 52 -2.54 9.42 8.15
N GLY A 53 -3.09 10.55 8.60
CA GLY A 53 -2.33 11.76 8.93
C GLY A 53 -2.01 12.67 7.74
N PHE A 54 -2.61 12.46 6.58
CA PHE A 54 -2.50 13.38 5.45
C PHE A 54 -3.45 14.57 5.61
N ASN A 55 -2.99 15.75 5.23
CA ASN A 55 -3.87 16.89 5.02
C ASN A 55 -4.48 16.80 3.62
N VAL A 56 -5.79 16.53 3.50
CA VAL A 56 -6.42 16.27 2.20
C VAL A 56 -7.33 17.42 1.76
N VAL A 57 -7.00 18.01 0.61
CA VAL A 57 -7.77 19.07 -0.05
C VAL A 57 -8.45 18.52 -1.29
N THR A 58 -9.77 18.64 -1.39
CA THR A 58 -10.54 18.12 -2.53
C THR A 58 -10.82 19.19 -3.59
N LYS A 59 -10.83 18.77 -4.86
CA LYS A 59 -11.30 19.51 -6.03
C LYS A 59 -12.46 18.72 -6.66
N ASP A 60 -13.67 19.21 -6.45
CA ASP A 60 -14.91 18.54 -6.85
C ASP A 60 -15.33 18.85 -8.30
N VAL A 61 -14.42 18.56 -9.24
CA VAL A 61 -14.58 18.87 -10.68
C VAL A 61 -14.54 17.63 -11.58
N GLY A 62 -14.44 16.44 -10.98
CA GLY A 62 -14.04 15.22 -11.70
C GLY A 62 -12.52 15.16 -11.90
N ASN A 63 -12.03 14.09 -12.53
CA ASN A 63 -10.58 13.87 -12.65
C ASN A 63 -10.06 13.60 -14.07
N LYS A 64 -10.93 13.58 -15.08
CA LYS A 64 -10.52 13.31 -16.47
C LYS A 64 -9.46 14.29 -16.98
N GLU A 65 -9.68 15.58 -16.73
CA GLU A 65 -8.78 16.65 -17.18
C GLU A 65 -7.42 16.56 -16.49
N ILE A 66 -7.41 16.39 -15.16
CA ILE A 66 -6.15 16.31 -14.42
C ILE A 66 -5.38 15.05 -14.79
N ARG A 67 -6.05 13.89 -14.95
CA ARG A 67 -5.41 12.63 -15.35
C ARG A 67 -4.64 12.81 -16.66
N LYS A 68 -5.30 13.38 -17.66
CA LYS A 68 -4.68 13.69 -18.95
C LYS A 68 -3.50 14.66 -18.79
N LYS A 69 -3.67 15.72 -18.00
CA LYS A 69 -2.64 16.73 -17.76
C LYS A 69 -1.38 16.16 -17.11
N VAL A 70 -1.53 15.19 -16.20
CA VAL A 70 -0.39 14.55 -15.53
C VAL A 70 0.18 13.35 -16.30
N GLY A 71 -0.35 13.05 -17.49
CA GLY A 71 0.17 11.99 -18.36
C GLY A 71 -0.17 10.57 -17.90
N MET A 72 -1.19 10.40 -17.05
CA MET A 72 -1.63 9.07 -16.63
C MET A 72 -2.48 8.43 -17.74
N SER A 73 -2.09 7.23 -18.18
CA SER A 73 -2.81 6.47 -19.22
C SER A 73 -4.26 6.20 -18.83
N GLU A 74 -5.18 6.27 -19.80
CA GLU A 74 -6.58 5.91 -19.57
C GLU A 74 -6.75 4.46 -19.10
N THR A 75 -5.85 3.56 -19.53
CA THR A 75 -5.88 2.14 -19.14
C THR A 75 -5.48 1.89 -17.68
N LEU A 76 -4.91 2.89 -17.01
CA LEU A 76 -4.57 2.88 -15.59
C LEU A 76 -5.53 3.75 -14.76
N GLY A 77 -6.53 4.37 -15.39
CA GLY A 77 -7.43 5.31 -14.76
C GLY A 77 -8.39 4.69 -13.74
N SER A 78 -8.81 5.50 -12.78
CA SER A 78 -9.79 5.17 -11.75
C SER A 78 -10.87 6.27 -11.59
N CYS A 79 -11.53 6.38 -10.44
CA CYS A 79 -12.57 7.36 -10.16
C CYS A 79 -12.05 8.72 -9.65
N HIS A 80 -10.81 8.77 -9.18
CA HIS A 80 -10.16 10.00 -8.70
C HIS A 80 -8.65 9.97 -8.98
N THR A 81 -8.05 11.16 -9.00
CA THR A 81 -6.62 11.37 -9.17
C THR A 81 -6.14 12.31 -8.07
N ALA A 82 -5.10 11.93 -7.34
CA ALA A 82 -4.52 12.76 -6.31
C ALA A 82 -3.07 13.14 -6.61
N LEU A 83 -2.65 14.30 -6.13
CA LEU A 83 -1.29 14.83 -6.28
C LEU A 83 -0.66 15.03 -4.91
N VAL A 84 0.56 14.54 -4.73
CA VAL A 84 1.30 14.66 -3.48
C VAL A 84 2.81 14.66 -3.75
N ASN A 85 3.51 15.69 -3.27
CA ASN A 85 4.96 15.85 -3.40
C ASN A 85 5.50 15.64 -4.84
N GLY A 86 4.74 16.05 -5.86
CA GLY A 86 5.10 15.88 -7.27
C GLY A 86 4.71 14.55 -7.91
N TYR A 87 4.18 13.60 -7.13
CA TYR A 87 3.71 12.30 -7.60
C TYR A 87 2.20 12.26 -7.81
N VAL A 88 1.76 11.35 -8.68
CA VAL A 88 0.36 11.05 -8.97
C VAL A 88 -0.10 9.80 -8.20
N MET A 89 -1.25 9.85 -7.56
CA MET A 89 -1.91 8.70 -6.94
C MET A 89 -3.26 8.50 -7.63
N GLU A 90 -3.35 7.49 -8.48
CA GLU A 90 -4.57 7.19 -9.25
C GLU A 90 -5.39 6.09 -8.58
N GLY A 91 -6.60 6.41 -8.15
CA GLY A 91 -7.54 5.44 -7.60
C GLY A 91 -7.28 5.02 -6.15
N HIS A 92 -7.93 3.92 -5.77
CA HIS A 92 -8.08 3.46 -4.39
C HIS A 92 -6.81 2.78 -3.83
N ILE A 93 -5.70 3.53 -3.79
CA ILE A 93 -4.40 3.06 -3.28
C ILE A 93 -4.41 3.11 -1.74
N PRO A 94 -3.93 2.06 -1.05
CA PRO A 94 -3.75 2.10 0.40
C PRO A 94 -2.74 3.16 0.86
N ALA A 95 -3.15 4.00 1.80
CA ALA A 95 -2.28 5.00 2.43
C ALA A 95 -0.91 4.45 2.90
N PRO A 96 -0.78 3.24 3.47
CA PRO A 96 0.54 2.68 3.78
C PRO A 96 1.48 2.55 2.58
N ASP A 97 0.95 2.19 1.41
CA ASP A 97 1.73 2.09 0.17
C ASP A 97 2.15 3.48 -0.31
N ILE A 98 1.29 4.49 -0.19
CA ILE A 98 1.63 5.90 -0.50
C ILE A 98 2.72 6.41 0.45
N ILE A 99 2.61 6.15 1.75
CA ILE A 99 3.61 6.54 2.75
C ILE A 99 4.97 5.91 2.43
N ARG A 100 4.99 4.61 2.12
CA ARG A 100 6.21 3.89 1.74
C ARG A 100 6.82 4.49 0.47
N PHE A 101 5.99 4.69 -0.55
CA PHE A 101 6.41 5.24 -1.84
C PHE A 101 7.01 6.65 -1.71
N LEU A 102 6.37 7.54 -0.94
CA LEU A 102 6.86 8.89 -0.68
C LEU A 102 8.17 8.91 0.12
N LYS A 103 8.41 7.90 0.95
CA LYS A 103 9.70 7.72 1.65
C LYS A 103 10.79 7.25 0.70
N GLU A 104 10.47 6.33 -0.21
CA GLU A 104 11.40 5.78 -1.21
C GLU A 104 11.81 6.81 -2.27
N LYS A 105 10.91 7.76 -2.60
CA LYS A 105 11.11 8.80 -3.62
C LYS A 105 11.66 8.23 -4.95
N PRO A 106 11.02 7.20 -5.52
CA PRO A 106 11.50 6.62 -6.78
C PRO A 106 11.34 7.61 -7.93
N ASP A 107 12.14 7.41 -8.99
CA ASP A 107 11.91 8.03 -10.28
C ASP A 107 10.71 7.36 -10.97
N ALA A 108 9.54 7.97 -10.81
CA ALA A 108 8.26 7.42 -11.22
C ALA A 108 7.24 8.55 -11.37
N LEU A 109 6.22 8.34 -12.19
CA LEU A 109 5.05 9.23 -12.22
C LEU A 109 4.27 9.12 -10.90
N GLY A 110 4.13 7.89 -10.38
CA GLY A 110 3.42 7.66 -9.14
C GLY A 110 2.85 6.24 -9.00
N LEU A 111 1.75 6.12 -8.25
CA LEU A 111 1.05 4.86 -8.03
C LEU A 111 -0.33 4.85 -8.69
N ALA A 112 -0.80 3.66 -9.06
CA ALA A 112 -2.15 3.46 -9.58
C ALA A 112 -2.78 2.17 -9.04
N VAL A 113 -4.06 2.25 -8.67
CA VAL A 113 -4.99 1.12 -8.61
C VAL A 113 -6.05 1.37 -9.68
N PRO A 114 -5.92 0.75 -10.87
CA PRO A 114 -6.87 0.93 -11.96
C PRO A 114 -8.28 0.45 -11.58
N ASP A 115 -9.28 1.00 -12.26
CA ASP A 115 -10.70 0.72 -12.03
C ASP A 115 -11.13 1.03 -10.58
N MET A 116 -11.94 0.19 -9.95
CA MET A 116 -12.37 0.32 -8.55
C MET A 116 -12.56 -1.07 -7.92
N PRO A 117 -11.48 -1.80 -7.60
CA PRO A 117 -11.58 -3.15 -7.04
C PRO A 117 -12.29 -3.14 -5.69
N HIS A 118 -13.24 -4.05 -5.49
CA HIS A 118 -13.90 -4.18 -4.19
C HIS A 118 -12.89 -4.59 -3.11
N GLY A 119 -13.02 -4.02 -1.91
CA GLY A 119 -12.10 -4.27 -0.79
C GLY A 119 -10.85 -3.38 -0.77
N SER A 120 -10.61 -2.58 -1.81
CA SER A 120 -9.65 -1.46 -1.72
C SER A 120 -10.20 -0.33 -0.82
N PRO A 121 -9.36 0.57 -0.29
CA PRO A 121 -9.81 1.60 0.65
C PRO A 121 -10.86 2.53 0.06
N GLY A 122 -11.99 2.68 0.74
CA GLY A 122 -13.19 3.37 0.25
C GLY A 122 -14.12 2.54 -0.64
N MET A 123 -13.70 1.32 -1.02
CA MET A 123 -14.47 0.31 -1.77
C MET A 123 -14.75 -0.95 -0.92
N GLU A 124 -14.67 -0.84 0.41
CA GLU A 124 -14.91 -1.96 1.33
C GLU A 124 -16.36 -2.43 1.29
N GLY A 125 -16.56 -3.72 1.54
CA GLY A 125 -17.87 -4.35 1.59
C GLY A 125 -17.76 -5.85 1.84
N ARG A 126 -18.84 -6.59 1.56
CA ARG A 126 -18.86 -8.06 1.72
C ARG A 126 -17.96 -8.80 0.73
N ARG A 127 -17.71 -8.21 -0.43
CA ARG A 127 -16.84 -8.73 -1.49
C ARG A 127 -15.48 -8.05 -1.40
N SER A 128 -14.41 -8.80 -1.65
CA SER A 128 -13.06 -8.28 -1.81
C SER A 128 -12.42 -8.96 -3.01
N ASP A 129 -12.02 -8.17 -4.00
CA ASP A 129 -11.32 -8.66 -5.19
C ASP A 129 -9.81 -8.59 -4.97
N PRO A 130 -9.02 -9.51 -5.52
CA PRO A 130 -7.58 -9.34 -5.56
C PRO A 130 -7.21 -8.19 -6.51
N TYR A 131 -6.25 -7.36 -6.12
CA TYR A 131 -5.77 -6.25 -6.93
C TYR A 131 -4.27 -5.99 -6.70
N ASN A 132 -3.67 -5.26 -7.63
CA ASN A 132 -2.30 -4.79 -7.53
C ASN A 132 -2.30 -3.27 -7.35
N VAL A 133 -1.38 -2.79 -6.54
CA VAL A 133 -0.92 -1.41 -6.62
C VAL A 133 0.23 -1.40 -7.62
N LEU A 134 0.13 -0.54 -8.63
CA LEU A 134 1.12 -0.44 -9.70
C LEU A 134 1.98 0.80 -9.48
N LYS A 135 3.29 0.66 -9.63
CA LYS A 135 4.19 1.80 -9.79
C LYS A 135 4.25 2.14 -11.27
N VAL A 136 3.85 3.36 -11.61
CA VAL A 136 3.85 3.88 -12.97
C VAL A 136 5.15 4.64 -13.18
N ASN A 137 5.94 4.23 -14.16
CA ASN A 137 7.17 4.90 -14.53
C ASN A 137 6.88 6.35 -14.95
N ALA A 138 7.93 7.19 -14.94
CA ALA A 138 7.83 8.53 -15.48
C ALA A 138 7.23 8.49 -16.92
N PRO A 139 6.49 9.53 -17.35
CA PRO A 139 5.64 9.48 -18.54
C PRO A 139 6.27 8.79 -19.75
N GLY A 140 5.64 7.69 -20.16
CA GLY A 140 5.87 6.87 -21.36
C GLY A 140 4.53 6.23 -21.77
N ASP A 141 4.28 6.07 -23.07
CA ASP A 141 2.93 5.91 -23.66
C ASP A 141 2.36 4.47 -23.62
N THR A 142 2.71 3.61 -22.66
CA THR A 142 2.19 2.22 -22.65
C THR A 142 1.92 1.61 -21.27
N ARG A 143 0.98 0.66 -21.20
CA ARG A 143 0.73 -0.20 -20.01
C ARG A 143 1.95 -1.05 -19.60
N ARG A 144 2.97 -1.17 -20.47
CA ARG A 144 4.26 -1.80 -20.12
C ARG A 144 5.10 -0.94 -19.18
N ASP A 145 4.72 0.33 -19.02
CA ASP A 145 5.45 1.30 -18.21
C ASP A 145 4.95 1.31 -16.75
N ALA A 146 4.25 0.26 -16.33
CA ALA A 146 3.87 0.07 -14.94
C ALA A 146 4.27 -1.33 -14.45
N GLU A 147 4.85 -1.38 -13.25
CA GLU A 147 5.22 -2.62 -12.57
C GLU A 147 4.46 -2.79 -11.26
N ILE A 148 4.38 -4.02 -10.77
CA ILE A 148 3.65 -4.32 -9.53
C ILE A 148 4.47 -3.80 -8.34
N TYR A 149 3.91 -2.83 -7.62
CA TYR A 149 4.48 -2.27 -6.39
C TYR A 149 4.06 -3.07 -5.16
N ASN A 150 2.80 -3.51 -5.13
CA ASN A 150 2.26 -4.34 -4.07
C ASN A 150 1.09 -5.20 -4.57
N ARG A 151 0.84 -6.32 -3.89
CA ARG A 151 -0.23 -7.28 -4.21
C ARG A 151 -1.17 -7.43 -3.02
N TYR A 152 -2.44 -7.22 -3.26
CA TYR A 152 -3.51 -7.46 -2.30
C TYR A 152 -4.35 -8.63 -2.77
N ASP A 153 -4.21 -9.77 -2.12
CA ASP A 153 -5.01 -10.97 -2.41
C ASP A 153 -5.71 -11.44 -1.12
N PRO A 154 -7.02 -11.22 -0.98
CA PRO A 154 -7.78 -11.66 0.20
C PRO A 154 -7.91 -13.19 0.30
N TYR A 155 -7.50 -13.95 -0.74
CA TYR A 155 -7.61 -15.40 -0.82
C TYR A 155 -6.27 -16.14 -0.69
N ALA A 156 -5.13 -15.44 -0.61
CA ALA A 156 -3.80 -16.05 -0.63
C ALA A 156 -3.54 -17.14 0.43
N LYS A 157 -4.28 -17.14 1.55
CA LYS A 157 -4.19 -18.19 2.59
C LYS A 157 -5.16 -19.37 2.37
N LYS A 158 -6.21 -19.21 1.56
CA LYS A 158 -7.25 -20.23 1.33
C LYS A 158 -6.85 -21.27 0.27
N SER A 159 -5.87 -20.97 -0.58
CA SER A 159 -5.37 -21.86 -1.63
C SER A 159 -4.34 -22.90 -1.15
N VAL A 160 -3.84 -22.78 0.09
CA VAL A 160 -2.92 -23.75 0.71
C VAL A 160 -3.69 -24.78 1.54
N THR A 161 -4.74 -25.36 0.96
CA THR A 161 -5.25 -26.65 1.40
C THR A 161 -4.95 -27.61 0.25
N PRO A 162 -4.12 -28.65 0.42
CA PRO A 162 -3.97 -29.65 -0.62
C PRO A 162 -5.37 -30.13 -0.98
N ALA A 163 -5.72 -30.12 -2.26
CA ALA A 163 -6.88 -30.85 -2.71
C ALA A 163 -6.82 -32.25 -2.06
N PRO A 164 -7.89 -32.75 -1.41
CA PRO A 164 -7.87 -34.11 -0.90
C PRO A 164 -7.46 -35.00 -2.08
N ALA A 165 -6.41 -35.80 -1.89
CA ALA A 165 -5.98 -36.77 -2.88
C ALA A 165 -7.23 -37.49 -3.36
N SER A 166 -7.54 -37.34 -4.64
CA SER A 166 -8.65 -38.04 -5.28
C SER A 166 -8.49 -39.51 -4.91
N ALA A 167 -9.44 -40.02 -4.13
CA ALA A 167 -9.50 -41.42 -3.76
C ALA A 167 -9.35 -42.26 -5.05
N PRO A 168 -8.61 -43.38 -5.02
CA PRO A 168 -8.43 -44.18 -6.20
C PRO A 168 -9.80 -44.63 -6.71
N GLU A 169 -10.13 -44.23 -7.94
CA GLU A 169 -11.30 -44.74 -8.65
C GLU A 169 -11.26 -46.27 -8.61
N THR A 170 -12.21 -46.84 -7.87
CA THR A 170 -12.39 -48.28 -7.82
C THR A 170 -12.98 -48.68 -9.17
N LYS A 171 -12.12 -49.14 -10.09
CA LYS A 171 -12.58 -49.86 -11.28
C LYS A 171 -13.26 -51.15 -10.79
N THR A 172 -14.58 -51.16 -10.78
CA THR A 172 -15.36 -52.40 -10.69
C THR A 172 -15.21 -53.15 -12.01
N ASP A 173 -14.43 -54.24 -12.00
CA ASP A 173 -14.46 -55.23 -13.06
C ASP A 173 -15.81 -55.98 -13.06
N PRO A 174 -16.46 -56.16 -14.22
CA PRO A 174 -17.71 -56.89 -14.32
C PRO A 174 -17.43 -58.39 -14.44
N ALA A 175 -16.87 -58.98 -13.39
CA ALA A 175 -16.74 -60.43 -13.29
C ALA A 175 -16.74 -60.80 -11.81
N GLY A 176 -17.93 -61.04 -11.27
CA GLY A 176 -18.09 -61.46 -9.88
C GLY A 176 -17.43 -62.81 -9.63
N VAL A 177 -16.51 -62.85 -8.68
CA VAL A 177 -16.33 -63.98 -7.77
C VAL A 177 -15.96 -63.42 -6.41
N SER A 178 -16.84 -63.63 -5.44
CA SER A 178 -16.57 -63.42 -4.02
C SER A 178 -16.02 -64.72 -3.44
N SER A 179 -14.99 -64.57 -2.61
CA SER A 179 -14.77 -65.31 -1.36
C SER A 179 -13.59 -66.29 -1.30
N ILE A 180 -13.06 -66.29 -0.06
CA ILE A 180 -12.35 -67.31 0.74
C ILE A 180 -10.84 -67.61 0.56
N MET A 181 -10.12 -67.21 1.62
CA MET A 181 -9.06 -67.92 2.38
C MET A 181 -7.84 -68.51 1.64
N ARG A 182 -6.63 -68.14 2.10
CA ARG A 182 -5.83 -68.95 3.05
C ARG A 182 -4.53 -68.25 3.49
N LEU A 183 -4.16 -68.58 4.73
CA LEU A 183 -2.96 -68.24 5.50
C LEU A 183 -1.72 -69.06 5.10
N ASN A 184 -0.55 -68.55 5.52
CA ASN A 184 0.80 -69.18 5.67
C ASN A 184 1.61 -69.34 4.37
N ASN A 185 2.93 -69.13 4.31
CA ASN A 185 4.00 -69.01 5.31
C ASN A 185 5.12 -68.12 4.75
#